data_AF-A0A8D0KTV9-F1
#
_entry.id   AF-A0A8D0KTV9-F1
#
_cell.length_a   1.000
_cell.length_b   1.000
_cell.length_c   1.000
_cell.angle_alpha   90.00
_cell.angle_beta   90.00
_cell.angle_gamma   90.00
#
_symmetry.space_group_name_H-M   'P 1'
#
loop_
_entity.id
_entity.type
_entity.pdbx_description
1 polymer ?
#
loop_
_entity_poly.entity_id
_entity_poly.type
_entity_poly.pdbx_seq_one_letter_code
_entity_poly.pdbx_strand_id
1 'polypeptide(L)'
;MASASYHISNLLEKMTSSDKDFRFMATNDLMTELQKDSIKLDDDSERKVVKMILKLLEDKNGEVQNLAVKWYVFFFYSKQKIKACVYICLCT
;
A
#
# COMPACT_ATOMS: atom_id res chain seq x y z
N MET A 1 17.05 13.06 -6.13
CA MET A 1 16.30 11.78 -6.17
C MET A 1 15.63 11.48 -4.81
N ALA A 2 14.74 12.36 -4.33
CA ALA A 2 14.04 12.15 -3.05
C ALA A 2 12.52 12.32 -3.15
N SER A 3 11.98 12.77 -4.29
CA SER A 3 10.58 13.21 -4.39
C SER A 3 9.55 12.09 -4.16
N ALA A 4 9.84 10.86 -4.59
CA ALA A 4 8.86 9.76 -4.54
C ALA A 4 8.61 9.24 -3.11
N SER A 5 9.65 9.08 -2.28
CA SER A 5 9.48 8.63 -0.89
C SER A 5 8.71 9.63 -0.02
N TYR A 6 8.94 10.94 -0.22
CA TYR A 6 8.16 11.98 0.46
C TYR A 6 6.71 12.00 -0.01
N HIS A 7 6.46 11.80 -1.30
CA HIS A 7 5.11 11.69 -1.83
C HIS A 7 4.35 10.50 -1.25
N ILE A 8 5.00 9.33 -1.14
CA ILE A 8 4.42 8.12 -0.53
C ILE A 8 4.09 8.35 0.94
N SER A 9 4.99 8.99 1.69
CA SER A 9 4.75 9.30 3.12
C SER A 9 3.53 10.20 3.30
N ASN A 10 3.39 11.23 2.46
CA ASN A 10 2.24 12.13 2.47
C ASN A 10 0.92 11.42 2.08
N LEU A 11 0.98 10.47 1.15
CA LEU A 11 -0.18 9.64 0.79
C LEU A 11 -0.58 8.71 1.94
N LEU A 12 0.39 8.11 2.64
CA LEU A 12 0.13 7.25 3.79
C LEU A 12 -0.62 8.02 4.89
N GLU A 13 -0.21 9.24 5.22
CA GLU A 13 -0.95 10.06 6.21
C GLU A 13 -2.40 10.30 5.81
N LYS A 14 -2.66 10.55 4.52
CA LYS A 14 -4.01 10.76 3.97
C LYS A 14 -4.88 9.49 3.98
N MET A 15 -4.28 8.29 3.95
CA MET A 15 -5.03 7.03 4.08
C MET A 15 -5.58 6.81 5.49
N THR A 16 -5.04 7.48 6.51
CA THR A 16 -5.60 7.46 7.87
C THR A 16 -6.64 8.55 8.15
N SER A 17 -6.97 9.37 7.17
CA SER A 17 -7.99 10.42 7.34
C SER A 17 -9.36 9.83 7.68
N SER A 18 -10.14 10.56 8.48
CA SER A 18 -11.52 10.22 8.80
C SER A 18 -12.46 10.28 7.59
N ASP A 19 -12.10 11.08 6.59
CA ASP A 19 -12.86 11.29 5.37
C ASP A 19 -12.64 10.17 4.35
N LYS A 20 -13.74 9.58 3.87
CA LYS A 20 -13.72 8.43 2.96
C LYS A 20 -13.08 8.76 1.60
N ASP A 21 -13.29 9.97 1.10
CA ASP A 21 -12.86 10.37 -0.23
C ASP A 21 -11.36 10.65 -0.21
N PHE A 22 -10.83 11.19 0.88
CA PHE A 22 -9.39 11.28 1.10
C PHE A 22 -8.73 9.91 1.19
N ARG A 23 -9.33 8.95 1.92
CA ARG A 23 -8.77 7.57 2.00
C ARG A 23 -8.76 6.89 0.63
N PHE A 24 -9.85 7.01 -0.12
CA PHE A 24 -9.97 6.44 -1.46
C PHE A 24 -8.97 7.07 -2.44
N MET A 25 -8.92 8.42 -2.50
CA MET A 25 -7.97 9.14 -3.37
C MET A 25 -6.53 8.79 -3.03
N ALA A 26 -6.15 8.78 -1.74
CA ALA A 26 -4.79 8.46 -1.34
C ALA A 26 -4.38 7.02 -1.70
N THR A 27 -5.30 6.06 -1.53
CA THR A 27 -5.04 4.65 -1.88
C THR A 27 -4.87 4.47 -3.39
N ASN A 28 -5.70 5.15 -4.18
CA ASN A 28 -5.65 5.11 -5.64
C ASN A 28 -4.39 5.79 -6.20
N ASP A 29 -4.03 6.96 -5.66
CA ASP A 29 -2.82 7.69 -6.03
C ASP A 29 -1.56 6.87 -5.71
N LEU A 30 -1.53 6.23 -4.53
CA LEU A 30 -0.40 5.36 -4.19
C LEU A 30 -0.30 4.19 -5.17
N MET A 31 -1.43 3.63 -5.63
CA MET A 31 -1.44 2.51 -6.60
C MET A 31 -0.71 2.88 -7.87
N THR A 32 -1.09 4.04 -8.39
CA THR A 32 -0.57 4.59 -9.62
C THR A 32 0.91 4.94 -9.48
N GLU A 33 1.31 5.44 -8.31
CA GLU A 33 2.70 5.77 -8.02
C GLU A 33 3.57 4.51 -7.98
N LEU A 34 3.13 3.43 -7.31
CA LEU A 34 3.89 2.17 -7.27
C LEU A 34 3.89 1.39 -8.58
N GLN A 35 2.91 1.61 -9.47
CA GLN A 35 2.93 1.06 -10.82
C GLN A 35 4.00 1.69 -11.71
N LYS A 36 4.59 2.82 -11.32
CA LYS A 36 5.71 3.41 -12.06
C LYS A 36 6.98 2.61 -11.76
N ASP A 37 7.54 1.96 -12.78
CA ASP A 37 8.81 1.18 -12.73
C ASP A 37 10.01 1.92 -12.10
N SER A 38 9.93 3.25 -11.98
CA SER A 38 11.02 4.09 -11.48
C SER A 38 11.11 4.13 -9.95
N ILE A 39 10.13 3.60 -9.22
CA ILE A 39 10.08 3.71 -7.75
C ILE A 39 10.70 2.48 -7.08
N LYS A 40 11.91 2.69 -6.54
CA LYS A 40 12.54 1.76 -5.62
C LYS A 40 12.14 2.13 -4.18
N LEU A 41 11.30 1.29 -3.58
CA LEU A 41 11.03 1.32 -2.14
C LEU A 41 12.12 0.54 -1.39
N ASP A 42 12.58 1.10 -0.27
CA ASP A 42 13.42 0.40 0.70
C ASP A 42 12.58 -0.53 1.60
N ASP A 43 13.19 -1.54 2.23
CA ASP A 43 12.51 -2.57 3.04
C ASP A 43 11.66 -1.95 4.17
N ASP A 44 12.13 -0.86 4.80
CA ASP A 44 11.37 -0.16 5.85
C ASP A 44 10.09 0.49 5.31
N SER A 45 10.20 1.15 4.15
CA SER A 45 9.06 1.79 3.48
C SER A 45 8.06 0.76 2.97
N GLU A 46 8.53 -0.37 2.44
CA GLU A 46 7.66 -1.49 2.04
C GLU A 46 6.86 -2.02 3.23
N ARG A 47 7.49 -2.24 4.38
CA ARG A 47 6.79 -2.70 5.60
C ARG A 47 5.72 -1.72 6.06
N LYS A 48 6.00 -0.42 5.99
CA LYS A 48 5.03 0.63 6.34
C LYS A 48 3.82 0.61 5.40
N VAL A 49 4.06 0.51 4.08
CA VAL A 49 3.01 0.44 3.07
C VAL A 49 2.15 -0.81 3.26
N VAL A 50 2.76 -1.99 3.44
CA VAL A 50 2.03 -3.24 3.69
C VAL A 50 1.17 -3.16 4.95
N LYS A 51 1.71 -2.65 6.06
CA LYS A 51 0.93 -2.45 7.29
C LYS A 51 -0.27 -1.52 7.08
N MET A 52 -0.12 -0.50 6.24
CA MET A 52 -1.21 0.42 5.96
C MET A 52 -2.32 -0.22 5.12
N ILE A 53 -1.97 -1.00 4.10
CA ILE A 53 -2.94 -1.73 3.29
C ILE A 53 -3.72 -2.74 4.14
N LEU A 54 -3.03 -3.44 5.05
CA LEU A 54 -3.70 -4.37 5.97
C LEU A 54 -4.76 -3.65 6.82
N LYS A 55 -4.49 -2.43 7.30
CA LYS A 55 -5.50 -1.63 7.99
C LYS A 55 -6.67 -1.21 7.08
N LEU A 56 -6.40 -0.90 5.82
CA LEU A 56 -7.43 -0.53 4.84
C LEU A 56 -8.30 -1.72 4.42
N LEU A 57 -7.80 -2.96 4.53
CA LEU A 57 -8.63 -4.17 4.35
C LEU A 57 -9.71 -4.32 5.42
N GLU A 58 -9.48 -3.71 6.59
CA GLU A 58 -10.42 -3.66 7.71
C GLU A 58 -11.24 -2.35 7.73
N ASP A 59 -11.18 -1.54 6.66
CA ASP A 59 -11.95 -0.30 6.57
C ASP A 59 -13.47 -0.61 6.54
N LYS A 60 -14.26 0.28 7.15
CA LYS A 60 -15.72 0.16 7.19
C LYS A 60 -16.35 0.38 5.81
N ASN A 61 -15.65 1.04 4.89
CA ASN A 61 -16.14 1.34 3.56
C ASN A 61 -15.71 0.26 2.55
N GLY A 62 -16.69 -0.38 1.91
CA GLY A 62 -16.45 -1.46 0.94
C GLY A 62 -15.72 -1.04 -0.34
N GLU A 63 -15.82 0.22 -0.77
CA GLU A 63 -15.10 0.72 -1.96
C GLU A 63 -13.59 0.85 -1.67
N VAL A 64 -13.26 1.38 -0.49
CA VAL A 64 -11.87 1.48 -0.02
C VAL A 64 -11.29 0.08 0.21
N GLN A 65 -12.08 -0.83 0.78
CA GLN A 65 -11.69 -2.22 0.97
C GLN A 65 -11.42 -2.91 -0.38
N ASN A 66 -12.26 -2.72 -1.39
CA ASN A 66 -12.07 -3.30 -2.71
C ASN A 66 -10.77 -2.80 -3.39
N LEU A 67 -10.43 -1.51 -3.21
CA LEU A 67 -9.14 -0.98 -3.64
C LEU A 67 -7.97 -1.63 -2.87
N ALA A 68 -8.08 -1.76 -1.55
CA ALA A 68 -7.05 -2.38 -0.71
C ALA A 68 -6.81 -3.85 -1.10
N VAL A 69 -7.85 -4.61 -1.43
CA VAL A 69 -7.74 -6.00 -1.91
C VAL A 69 -7.00 -6.06 -3.26
N LYS A 70 -7.38 -5.21 -4.23
CA LYS A 70 -6.68 -5.14 -5.52
C LYS A 70 -5.19 -4.83 -5.34
N TRP A 71 -4.88 -3.94 -4.41
CA TRP A 71 -3.53 -3.57 -4.05
C TRP A 71 -2.73 -4.72 -3.43
N TYR A 72 -3.34 -5.41 -2.48
CA TYR A 72 -2.74 -6.58 -1.85
C TYR A 72 -2.36 -7.61 -2.91
N VAL A 73 -3.27 -7.91 -3.82
CA VAL A 73 -3.02 -8.81 -4.95
C VAL A 73 -1.88 -8.27 -5.83
N PHE A 74 -1.94 -7.01 -6.28
CA PHE A 74 -0.89 -6.42 -7.11
C PHE A 74 0.49 -6.47 -6.45
N PHE A 75 0.59 -6.10 -5.17
CA PHE A 75 1.85 -6.13 -4.43
C PHE A 75 2.40 -7.56 -4.33
N PHE A 76 1.55 -8.56 -4.10
CA PHE A 76 1.94 -9.96 -4.15
C PHE A 76 2.44 -10.35 -5.53
N TYR A 77 1.70 -10.06 -6.60
CA TYR A 77 2.10 -10.41 -7.98
C TYR A 77 3.41 -9.72 -8.40
N SER A 78 3.56 -8.42 -8.14
CA SER A 78 4.77 -7.67 -8.49
C SER A 78 5.99 -8.05 -7.65
N LYS A 79 5.81 -8.56 -6.43
CA LYS A 79 6.92 -8.95 -5.53
C LYS A 79 7.14 -10.47 -5.44
N GLN A 80 6.33 -11.29 -6.10
CA GLN A 80 6.51 -12.75 -6.17
C GLN A 80 7.64 -13.18 -7.13
N LYS A 81 8.83 -12.59 -6.93
CA LYS A 81 10.09 -13.33 -7.04
C LYS A 81 10.74 -13.58 -5.68
N ILE A 82 10.49 -12.81 -4.61
CA ILE A 82 11.22 -12.96 -3.35
C ILE A 82 10.32 -12.49 -2.19
N LYS A 83 10.15 -13.30 -1.13
CA LYS A 83 9.56 -12.98 0.20
C LYS A 83 8.09 -13.34 0.50
N ALA A 84 7.21 -13.60 -0.46
CA ALA A 84 5.80 -13.94 -0.14
C ALA A 84 5.64 -15.24 0.67
N CYS A 85 6.59 -16.19 0.58
CA CYS A 85 6.56 -17.42 1.37
C CYS A 85 6.96 -17.19 2.85
N VAL A 86 7.62 -16.08 3.19
CA VAL A 86 8.14 -15.84 4.55
C VAL A 86 7.12 -15.14 5.43
N TYR A 87 6.36 -14.18 4.92
CA TYR A 87 5.50 -13.34 5.77
C TYR A 87 4.17 -13.97 6.17
N ILE A 88 3.65 -14.94 5.41
CA ILE A 88 2.45 -15.70 5.81
C ILE A 88 2.79 -16.88 6.72
N CYS A 89 4.04 -17.36 6.69
CA CYS A 89 4.51 -18.47 7.52
C CYS A 89 5.06 -18.00 8.89
N LEU A 90 5.46 -16.72 9.05
CA LEU A 90 5.94 -16.16 10.33
C LEU A 90 4.84 -15.64 11.27
N CYS A 91 3.56 -15.75 10.87
CA CYS A 91 2.41 -15.47 11.73
C CYS A 91 1.82 -16.75 12.38
N THR A 92 2.58 -17.85 12.42
CA THR A 92 2.31 -19.03 13.27
C THR A 92 3.56 -19.30 14.12
#